data_AF-A0A7W4LRW5-F1
#
_entry.id   AF-A0A7W4LRW5-F1
#
_cell.length_a   1.000
_cell.length_b   1.000
_cell.length_c   1.000
_cell.angle_alpha   90.00
_cell.angle_beta   90.00
_cell.angle_gamma   90.00
#
_symmetry.space_group_name_H-M   'P 1'
#
loop_
_entity.id
_entity.type
_entity.pdbx_description
1 polymer ?
#
loop_
_entity_poly.entity_id
_entity_poly.type
_entity_poly.pdbx_seq_one_letter_code
_entity_poly.pdbx_strand_id
1 'polypeptide(L)'
;MKITVDKKVKKFYLAFSNTRKPKDGKWKPAVGHEIQVGKYRFCAIPTFDHINVSEVTTGLQILKIPMTPSIYQKTLDKEDTLKLFESVGEDLIKIIKKQSAADLDKSLIEKRRIIFSMLGEMPPIEVFDMEGAAK
;
A
#
# COMPACT_ATOMS: atom_id res chain seq x y z
N MET A 1 -5.70 -17.05 5.70
CA MET A 1 -6.29 -15.71 5.44
C MET A 1 -6.52 -15.64 3.94
N LYS A 2 -7.71 -15.24 3.48
CA LYS A 2 -8.00 -15.12 2.05
C LYS A 2 -7.26 -13.91 1.47
N ILE A 3 -6.66 -14.06 0.28
CA ILE A 3 -6.03 -12.98 -0.47
C ILE A 3 -6.96 -12.59 -1.61
N THR A 4 -7.13 -11.28 -1.84
CA THR A 4 -7.77 -10.76 -3.04
C THR A 4 -7.02 -9.52 -3.51
N VAL A 5 -6.77 -9.42 -4.81
CA VAL A 5 -6.19 -8.24 -5.45
C VAL A 5 -7.27 -7.55 -6.27
N ASP A 6 -7.47 -6.25 -6.05
CA ASP A 6 -8.42 -5.47 -6.84
C ASP A 6 -7.87 -5.26 -8.26
N LYS A 7 -8.68 -5.59 -9.26
CA LYS A 7 -8.32 -5.44 -10.68
C LYS A 7 -8.29 -3.98 -11.12
N LYS A 8 -8.99 -3.09 -10.41
CA LYS A 8 -9.01 -1.65 -10.67
C LYS A 8 -7.92 -0.98 -9.85
N VAL A 9 -7.21 -0.05 -10.48
CA VAL A 9 -6.29 0.82 -9.77
C VAL A 9 -7.08 1.87 -8.97
N LYS A 10 -6.51 2.29 -7.85
CA LYS A 10 -7.08 3.31 -6.98
C LYS A 10 -6.02 4.33 -6.63
N LYS A 11 -6.48 5.52 -6.28
CA LYS A 11 -5.66 6.58 -5.68
C LYS A 11 -5.69 6.41 -4.16
N PHE A 12 -4.54 6.04 -3.62
CA PHE A 12 -4.28 5.91 -2.18
C PHE A 12 -3.50 7.11 -1.66
N TYR A 13 -3.35 7.17 -0.34
CA TYR A 13 -2.63 8.25 0.35
C TYR A 13 -1.58 7.66 1.29
N LEU A 14 -0.32 7.98 1.03
CA LEU A 14 0.82 7.50 1.79
C LEU A 14 1.24 8.52 2.85
N ALA A 15 1.62 8.00 4.02
CA ALA A 15 2.15 8.78 5.13
C ALA A 15 3.68 8.87 5.04
N PHE A 16 4.20 9.60 4.05
CA PHE A 16 5.64 9.86 3.94
C PHE A 16 6.06 10.92 4.96
N SER A 17 6.83 10.54 5.99
CA SER A 17 7.47 11.48 6.91
C SER A 17 8.74 12.07 6.29
N ASN A 18 8.64 12.74 5.14
CA ASN A 18 9.82 13.27 4.44
C ASN A 18 10.23 14.67 4.93
N THR A 19 9.75 15.12 6.08
CA THR A 19 10.06 16.45 6.60
C THR A 19 10.82 16.34 7.92
N ARG A 20 11.96 17.06 8.01
CA ARG A 20 12.73 17.25 9.26
C ARG A 20 11.90 17.87 10.40
N LYS A 21 10.66 18.25 10.12
CA LYS A 21 9.68 18.80 11.06
C LYS A 21 8.39 17.97 10.93
N PRO A 22 7.94 17.27 11.99
CA PRO A 22 6.73 16.44 11.98
C PRO A 22 5.46 17.18 11.56
N LYS A 23 5.41 18.50 11.81
CA LYS A 23 4.29 19.40 11.49
C LYS A 23 4.07 19.71 10.01
N ASP A 24 5.02 19.34 9.15
CA ASP A 24 4.93 19.58 7.69
C ASP A 24 4.56 18.29 6.93
N GLY A 25 4.24 17.22 7.65
CA GLY A 25 3.77 15.98 7.06
C GLY A 25 2.51 16.22 6.24
N LYS A 26 2.46 15.66 5.03
CA LYS A 26 1.28 15.69 4.17
C LYS A 26 1.01 14.31 3.61
N TRP A 27 -0.27 13.96 3.50
CA TRP A 27 -0.71 12.82 2.71
C TRP A 27 -0.19 12.94 1.28
N LYS A 28 0.48 11.91 0.79
CA LYS A 28 1.00 11.86 -0.58
C LYS A 28 0.12 10.95 -1.43
N PRO A 29 -0.53 11.46 -2.48
CA PRO A 29 -1.33 10.61 -3.35
C PRO A 29 -0.42 9.64 -4.11
N ALA A 30 -0.86 8.40 -4.27
CA ALA A 30 -0.18 7.38 -5.02
C ALA A 30 -1.18 6.43 -5.69
N VAL A 31 -0.90 5.99 -6.91
CA VAL A 31 -1.78 5.11 -7.67
C VAL A 31 -1.25 3.69 -7.60
N GLY A 32 -2.12 2.73 -7.34
CA GLY A 32 -1.73 1.32 -7.24
C GLY A 32 -2.94 0.39 -7.15
N HIS A 33 -2.67 -0.87 -6.80
CA HIS A 33 -3.69 -1.89 -6.59
C HIS A 33 -3.93 -2.13 -5.11
N GLU A 34 -5.18 -2.44 -4.75
CA GLU A 34 -5.50 -2.89 -3.40
C GLU A 34 -5.22 -4.38 -3.25
N ILE A 35 -4.49 -4.76 -2.20
CA ILE A 35 -4.33 -6.15 -1.76
C ILE A 35 -5.05 -6.28 -0.42
N GLN A 36 -6.05 -7.15 -0.36
CA GLN A 36 -6.74 -7.49 0.88
C GLN A 36 -6.30 -8.86 1.37
N VAL A 37 -5.89 -8.93 2.64
CA VAL A 37 -5.48 -10.16 3.33
C VAL A 37 -6.32 -10.33 4.58
N GLY A 38 -7.34 -11.19 4.50
CA GLY A 38 -8.37 -11.27 5.55
C GLY A 38 -9.10 -9.93 5.70
N LYS A 39 -8.97 -9.30 6.88
CA LYS A 39 -9.55 -7.98 7.16
C LYS A 39 -8.61 -6.80 6.89
N TYR A 40 -7.33 -7.07 6.64
CA TYR A 40 -6.31 -6.04 6.44
C TYR A 40 -6.27 -5.62 4.98
N ARG A 41 -6.11 -4.31 4.76
CA ARG A 41 -6.08 -3.70 3.43
C ARG A 41 -4.73 -3.04 3.22
N PHE A 42 -4.11 -3.34 2.08
CA PHE A 42 -2.82 -2.81 1.68
C PHE A 42 -2.92 -2.21 0.27
N CYS A 43 -2.10 -1.23 -0.04
CA CYS A 43 -1.91 -0.74 -1.40
C CYS A 43 -0.51 -1.13 -1.89
N ALA A 44 -0.44 -1.70 -3.08
CA ALA A 44 0.81 -2.00 -3.77
C ALA A 44 1.00 -0.99 -4.91
N ILE A 45 2.08 -0.22 -4.80
CA ILE A 45 2.38 0.93 -5.67
C ILE A 45 3.75 0.67 -6.30
N PRO A 46 3.80 0.24 -7.57
CA PRO A 46 5.04 0.21 -8.33
C PRO A 46 5.60 1.63 -8.47
N THR A 47 6.88 1.80 -8.14
CA THR A 47 7.69 2.98 -8.45
C THR A 47 8.82 2.57 -9.40
N PHE A 48 9.73 3.49 -9.71
CA PHE A 48 10.85 3.21 -10.60
C PHE A 48 11.80 2.13 -10.05
N ASP A 49 12.14 2.19 -8.75
CA ASP A 49 13.19 1.37 -8.13
C ASP A 49 12.64 0.29 -7.18
N HIS A 50 11.35 0.32 -6.85
CA HIS A 50 10.74 -0.66 -5.95
C HIS A 50 9.21 -0.74 -6.12
N ILE A 51 8.59 -1.71 -5.47
CA ILE A 51 7.15 -1.69 -5.17
C ILE A 51 7.01 -1.31 -3.70
N ASN A 52 6.31 -0.21 -3.45
CA ASN A 52 5.93 0.22 -2.11
C ASN A 52 4.62 -0.45 -1.72
N VAL A 53 4.62 -1.20 -0.62
CA VAL A 53 3.39 -1.78 -0.05
C VAL A 53 3.11 -1.10 1.29
N SER A 54 1.98 -0.40 1.37
CA SER A 54 1.57 0.31 2.58
C SER A 54 0.24 -0.19 3.11
N GLU A 55 0.03 -0.11 4.42
CA GLU A 55 -1.28 -0.36 5.01
C GLU A 55 -2.21 0.83 4.73
N VAL A 56 -3.42 0.53 4.26
CA VAL A 56 -4.30 1.52 3.62
C VAL A 56 -4.77 2.62 4.57
N THR A 57 -5.01 2.31 5.85
CA THR A 57 -5.62 3.27 6.79
C THR A 57 -4.62 4.19 7.47
N THR A 58 -3.36 3.77 7.55
CA THR A 58 -2.25 4.55 8.11
C THR A 58 -1.35 5.15 7.04
N GLY A 59 -1.38 4.63 5.81
CA GLY A 59 -0.48 5.01 4.73
C GLY A 59 1.00 4.63 4.97
N LEU A 60 1.29 3.88 6.04
CA LEU A 60 2.65 3.49 6.42
C LEU A 60 3.15 2.32 5.59
N GLN A 61 4.39 2.43 5.11
CA GLN A 61 5.07 1.36 4.38
C GLN A 61 5.30 0.14 5.30
N ILE A 62 4.88 -1.02 4.83
CA ILE A 62 5.06 -2.32 5.49
C ILE A 62 6.10 -3.15 4.75
N LEU A 63 6.12 -3.08 3.41
CA LEU A 63 7.13 -3.72 2.57
C LEU A 63 7.66 -2.75 1.52
N LYS A 64 8.96 -2.89 1.25
CA LYS A 64 9.66 -2.29 0.12
C LYS A 64 10.29 -3.42 -0.68
N ILE A 65 9.74 -3.71 -1.85
CA ILE A 65 10.21 -4.82 -2.70
C ILE A 65 11.08 -4.22 -3.80
N PRO A 66 12.40 -4.50 -3.86
CA PRO A 66 13.28 -3.94 -4.89
C PRO A 66 12.83 -4.32 -6.31
N MET A 67 12.95 -3.37 -7.24
CA MET A 67 12.61 -3.60 -8.65
C MET A 67 13.73 -4.38 -9.35
N THR A 68 13.70 -5.71 -9.24
CA THR A 68 14.60 -6.58 -10.01
C THR A 68 14.17 -6.62 -11.49
N PRO A 69 15.04 -7.04 -12.43
CA PRO A 69 14.66 -7.17 -13.84
C PRO A 69 13.42 -8.05 -14.07
N SER A 70 13.26 -9.13 -13.29
CA SER A 70 12.10 -10.03 -13.39
C SER A 70 10.82 -9.40 -12.85
N ILE A 71 10.89 -8.61 -11.78
CA ILE A 71 9.75 -7.87 -11.26
C ILE A 71 9.35 -6.76 -12.24
N TYR A 72 10.33 -6.04 -12.79
CA TYR A 72 10.11 -5.00 -13.78
C TYR A 72 9.34 -5.54 -14.98
N GLN A 73 9.75 -6.69 -15.53
CA GLN A 73 9.05 -7.34 -16.63
C GLN A 73 7.58 -7.67 -16.29
N LYS A 74 7.31 -8.22 -15.11
CA LYS A 74 5.94 -8.52 -14.66
C LYS A 74 5.08 -7.26 -14.53
N THR A 75 5.68 -6.13 -14.15
CA THR A 75 4.95 -4.85 -14.01
C THR A 75 4.56 -4.19 -15.33
N LEU A 76 5.07 -4.68 -16.47
CA LEU A 76 4.70 -4.18 -17.80
C LEU A 76 3.36 -4.74 -18.30
N ASP A 77 2.93 -5.89 -17.76
CA ASP A 77 1.67 -6.53 -18.10
C ASP A 77 0.70 -6.50 -16.91
N LYS A 78 -0.58 -6.27 -17.19
CA LYS A 78 -1.61 -6.14 -16.16
C LYS A 78 -1.84 -7.46 -15.44
N GLU A 79 -1.95 -8.58 -16.15
CA GLU A 79 -2.26 -9.87 -15.54
C GLU A 79 -1.09 -10.37 -14.70
N ASP A 80 0.13 -10.23 -15.20
CA ASP A 80 1.33 -10.63 -14.46
C ASP A 80 1.62 -9.72 -13.26
N THR A 81 1.25 -8.43 -13.34
CA THR A 81 1.25 -7.53 -12.18
C THR A 81 0.28 -8.01 -11.10
N LEU A 82 -0.94 -8.42 -11.49
CA LEU A 82 -1.93 -8.91 -10.54
C LEU A 82 -1.46 -10.21 -9.87
N LYS A 83 -0.88 -11.15 -10.62
CA LYS A 83 -0.29 -12.39 -10.07
C LYS A 83 0.88 -12.08 -9.13
N LEU A 84 1.73 -11.13 -9.48
CA LEU A 84 2.81 -10.67 -8.61
C LEU A 84 2.25 -10.16 -7.28
N PHE A 85 1.17 -9.38 -7.30
CA PHE A 85 0.53 -8.88 -6.08
C PHE A 85 -0.20 -9.95 -5.27
N GLU A 86 -0.68 -11.02 -5.89
CA GLU A 86 -1.14 -12.20 -5.16
C GLU A 86 0.01 -12.82 -4.34
N SER A 87 1.20 -12.97 -4.94
CA SER A 87 2.40 -13.43 -4.23
C SER A 87 2.82 -12.48 -3.10
N VAL A 88 2.71 -11.16 -3.30
CA VAL A 88 2.92 -10.18 -2.22
C VAL A 88 1.92 -10.39 -1.07
N GLY A 89 0.67 -10.76 -1.39
CA GLY A 89 -0.33 -11.15 -0.41
C GLY A 89 0.11 -12.32 0.48
N GLU A 90 0.83 -13.30 -0.08
CA GLU A 90 1.37 -14.43 0.69
C GLU A 90 2.46 -13.99 1.67
N ASP A 91 3.34 -13.05 1.26
CA ASP A 91 4.36 -12.49 2.13
C ASP A 91 3.74 -11.66 3.26
N LEU A 92 2.67 -10.92 2.97
CA LEU A 92 1.89 -10.21 3.99
C LEU A 92 1.27 -11.18 5.00
N ILE A 93 0.78 -12.35 4.58
CA ILE A 93 0.30 -13.39 5.52
C ILE A 93 1.41 -13.81 6.49
N LYS A 94 2.64 -14.02 5.99
CA LYS A 94 3.78 -14.42 6.83
C LYS A 94 4.08 -13.35 7.88
N ILE A 95 4.04 -12.06 7.50
CA ILE A 95 4.25 -10.92 8.40
C ILE A 95 3.16 -10.87 9.48
N ILE A 96 1.89 -10.93 9.07
CA ILE A 96 0.75 -10.88 10.00
C ILE A 96 0.82 -12.05 11.00
N LYS A 97 1.13 -13.26 10.54
CA LYS A 97 1.25 -14.44 11.41
C LYS A 97 2.42 -14.30 12.39
N LYS A 98 3.56 -13.74 11.96
CA LYS A 98 4.74 -13.55 12.81
C LYS A 98 4.48 -12.58 13.96
N GLN A 99 3.69 -11.52 13.72
CA GLN A 99 3.40 -10.51 14.74
C GLN A 99 2.23 -10.90 15.66
N SER A 100 1.45 -11.94 15.32
CA SER A 100 0.10 -12.19 15.86
C SER A 100 -0.93 -11.15 15.39
N ALA A 101 -2.16 -11.60 15.15
CA ALA A 101 -3.22 -10.70 14.66
C ALA A 101 -3.62 -9.64 15.70
N ALA A 102 -3.63 -10.01 16.99
CA ALA A 102 -4.01 -9.11 18.08
C ALA A 102 -3.00 -7.97 18.26
N ASP A 103 -1.70 -8.27 18.17
CA ASP A 103 -0.66 -7.24 18.29
C ASP A 103 -0.62 -6.34 17.05
N LEU A 104 -0.87 -6.91 15.86
CA LEU A 104 -1.00 -6.10 14.65
C LEU A 104 -2.19 -5.14 14.76
N ASP A 105 -3.36 -5.60 15.19
CA ASP A 105 -4.53 -4.74 15.40
C ASP A 105 -4.22 -3.60 16.36
N LYS A 106 -3.61 -3.91 17.51
CA LYS A 106 -3.20 -2.91 18.50
C LYS A 106 -2.20 -1.91 17.91
N SER A 107 -1.22 -2.39 17.14
CA SER A 107 -0.24 -1.55 16.46
C SER A 107 -0.88 -0.62 15.45
N LEU A 108 -1.84 -1.10 14.65
CA LEU A 108 -2.54 -0.31 13.64
C LEU A 108 -3.43 0.77 14.27
N ILE A 109 -4.14 0.45 15.36
CA ILE A 109 -4.94 1.44 16.10
C ILE A 109 -4.05 2.58 16.60
N GLU A 110 -2.91 2.26 17.21
CA GLU A 110 -1.99 3.25 17.74
C GLU A 110 -1.36 4.10 16.63
N LYS A 111 -0.86 3.44 15.57
CA LYS A 111 -0.30 4.14 14.41
C LYS A 111 -1.32 5.04 13.75
N ARG A 112 -2.60 4.63 13.65
CA ARG A 112 -3.65 5.49 13.09
C ARG A 112 -3.86 6.75 13.91
N ARG A 113 -3.83 6.66 15.26
CA ARG A 113 -3.91 7.84 16.13
C ARG A 113 -2.74 8.79 15.92
N ILE A 114 -1.52 8.25 15.86
CA ILE A 114 -0.30 9.04 15.62
C ILE A 114 -0.34 9.71 14.23
N ILE A 115 -0.70 8.97 13.19
CA ILE A 115 -0.78 9.53 11.84
C ILE A 115 -1.87 10.59 11.73
N PHE A 116 -3.04 10.38 12.35
CA PHE A 116 -4.10 11.37 12.39
C PHE A 116 -3.67 12.66 13.10
N SER A 117 -2.96 12.56 14.23
CA SER A 117 -2.46 13.76 14.93
C SER A 117 -1.40 14.52 14.14
N MET A 118 -0.67 13.83 13.25
CA MET A 118 0.37 14.43 12.41
C MET A 118 -0.17 15.00 11.09
N LEU A 119 -1.05 14.27 10.40
CA LEU A 119 -1.44 14.53 9.01
C LEU A 119 -2.91 14.97 8.86
N GLY A 120 -3.70 14.87 9.93
CA GLY A 120 -5.15 15.03 9.89
C GLY A 120 -5.87 13.85 9.23
N GLU A 121 -7.10 14.10 8.80
CA GLU A 121 -7.93 13.10 8.13
C GLU A 121 -7.31 12.67 6.79
N MET A 122 -7.30 11.36 6.54
CA MET A 122 -6.86 10.81 5.27
C MET A 122 -7.90 11.11 4.19
N PRO A 123 -7.52 11.67 3.03
CA PRO A 123 -8.46 11.85 1.93
C PRO A 123 -9.08 10.51 1.47
N PRO A 124 -10.30 10.54 0.89
CA PRO A 124 -10.98 9.33 0.46
C PRO A 124 -10.24 8.61 -0.67
N ILE A 125 -10.30 7.28 -0.67
CA ILE A 125 -9.73 6.45 -1.73
C ILE A 125 -10.70 6.40 -2.90
N GLU A 126 -10.20 6.72 -4.08
CA GLU A 126 -11.00 6.81 -5.31
C GLU A 126 -10.51 5.79 -6.33
N VAL A 127 -11.44 5.21 -7.11
CA VAL A 127 -11.07 4.44 -8.30
C VAL A 127 -10.38 5.40 -9.26
N PHE A 128 -9.18 5.02 -9.71
CA PHE A 128 -8.42 5.83 -10.64
C PHE A 128 -8.65 5.29 -12.05
N ASP A 129 -9.15 6.14 -12.94
CA ASP A 129 -9.31 5.78 -14.35
C ASP A 129 -8.08 6.24 -15.13
N MET A 130 -7.36 5.27 -15.70
CA MET A 130 -6.17 5.57 -16.50
C MET A 130 -6.52 6.05 -17.92
N GLU A 131 -7.76 5.89 -18.38
CA GLU A 131 -8.18 6.24 -19.74
C GLU A 131 -8.17 7.76 -20.01
N GLY A 132 -8.10 8.60 -18.96
CA GLY A 132 -8.06 10.07 -19.08
C GLY A 132 -6.67 10.71 -19.02
N ALA A 133 -5.61 9.94 -18.72
CA ALA A 133 -4.27 10.50 -18.43
C ALA A 133 -3.35 10.65 -19.66
N ALA A 134 -3.83 10.27 -20.85
CA ALA A 134 -3.10 10.36 -22.12
C ALA A 134 -3.64 11.50 -23.02
N LYS A 135 -3.87 12.69 -22.45
CA LYS A 135 -4.15 13.92 -23.21
C LYS A 135 -3.04 14.94 -23.02
#